data_AF-A0A9Q4B4S9-F1
#
_entry.id   AF-A0A9Q4B4S9-F1
#
_cell.length_a   1.000
_cell.length_b   1.000
_cell.length_c   1.000
_cell.angle_alpha   90.00
_cell.angle_beta   90.00
_cell.angle_gamma   90.00
#
_symmetry.space_group_name_H-M   'P 1'
#
loop_
_entity.id
_entity.type
_entity.pdbx_description
1 polymer ?
#
loop_
_entity_poly.entity_id
_entity_poly.type
_entity_poly.pdbx_seq_one_letter_code
_entity_poly.pdbx_strand_id
1 'polypeptide(L)'
;MSLNNAWVFTETKFKAEEFLKNTGNIYKFVSQRPYVSKKDPSEKGVTLRLLITKDNTDYGSDKKTGLKRDSNTLNNFDVTILNGKEHINVQKGEYVRLIDFIHEKSFVIGFDLILRFRDVEKINVQTK
;
A
#
# COMPACT_ATOMS: atom_id res chain seq x y z
N MET A 1 5.61 -20.23 -30.21
CA MET A 1 6.63 -19.19 -30.38
C MET A 1 6.10 -17.93 -29.75
N SER A 2 6.74 -17.46 -28.67
CA SER A 2 6.31 -16.28 -27.91
C SER A 2 6.65 -15.01 -28.67
N LEU A 3 5.87 -13.95 -28.47
CA LEU A 3 6.14 -12.63 -29.04
C LEU A 3 7.50 -12.10 -28.52
N ASN A 4 8.44 -11.78 -29.42
CA ASN A 4 9.68 -11.11 -29.03
C ASN A 4 9.34 -9.75 -28.41
N ASN A 5 10.02 -9.39 -27.30
CA ASN A 5 9.79 -8.15 -26.54
C ASN A 5 8.37 -8.01 -25.95
N ALA A 6 7.71 -9.12 -25.61
CA ALA A 6 6.38 -9.10 -24.98
C ALA A 6 6.28 -8.17 -23.75
N TRP A 7 7.39 -7.93 -23.05
CA TRP A 7 7.46 -7.01 -21.90
C TRP A 7 6.95 -5.59 -22.20
N VAL A 8 7.09 -5.10 -23.45
CA VAL A 8 6.58 -3.78 -23.89
C VAL A 8 5.05 -3.74 -23.91
N PHE A 9 4.40 -4.89 -24.11
CA PHE A 9 2.95 -5.02 -24.23
C PHE A 9 2.30 -5.61 -22.97
N THR A 10 3.06 -5.74 -21.88
CA THR A 10 2.58 -6.29 -20.62
C THR A 10 2.69 -5.26 -19.51
N GLU A 11 1.69 -5.21 -18.64
CA GLU A 11 1.63 -4.30 -17.51
C GLU A 11 1.46 -5.09 -16.22
N THR A 12 2.32 -4.82 -15.23
CA THR A 12 2.19 -5.40 -13.89
C THR A 12 1.44 -4.42 -13.01
N LYS A 13 0.31 -4.84 -12.45
CA LYS A 13 -0.55 -4.00 -11.60
C LYS A 13 -0.59 -4.52 -10.18
N PHE A 14 -0.65 -3.59 -9.23
CA PHE A 14 -0.96 -3.91 -7.86
C PHE A 14 -2.46 -4.18 -7.71
N LYS A 15 -2.82 -5.31 -7.10
CA LYS A 15 -4.22 -5.68 -6.87
C LYS A 15 -4.77 -5.01 -5.61
N ALA A 16 -4.98 -3.69 -5.68
CA ALA A 16 -5.35 -2.88 -4.53
C ALA A 16 -6.63 -3.37 -3.83
N GLU A 17 -7.70 -3.68 -4.57
CA GLU A 17 -8.95 -4.13 -3.96
C GLU A 17 -8.80 -5.43 -3.17
N GLU A 18 -8.08 -6.41 -3.74
CA GLU A 18 -7.77 -7.68 -3.08
C GLU A 18 -6.91 -7.45 -1.84
N PHE A 19 -5.88 -6.60 -1.95
CA PHE A 19 -5.01 -6.24 -0.84
C PHE A 19 -5.77 -5.56 0.31
N LEU A 20 -6.56 -4.52 0.02
CA LEU A 20 -7.34 -3.79 1.02
C LEU A 20 -8.37 -4.71 1.69
N LYS A 21 -9.03 -5.59 0.92
CA LYS A 21 -9.97 -6.57 1.45
C LYS A 21 -9.29 -7.55 2.39
N ASN A 22 -8.19 -8.17 1.97
CA ASN A 22 -7.53 -9.23 2.74
C ASN A 22 -6.81 -8.69 3.99
N THR A 23 -6.31 -7.45 3.92
CA THR A 23 -5.70 -6.77 5.07
C THR A 23 -6.71 -6.03 5.95
N GLY A 24 -7.98 -5.99 5.54
CA GLY A 24 -9.07 -5.33 6.26
C GLY A 24 -9.08 -3.80 6.14
N ASN A 25 -8.15 -3.19 5.39
CA ASN A 25 -8.00 -1.74 5.23
C ASN A 25 -7.93 -0.98 6.57
N ILE A 26 -7.27 -1.58 7.56
CA ILE A 26 -7.02 -1.03 8.88
C ILE A 26 -5.52 -1.20 9.11
N TYR A 27 -4.80 -0.10 9.19
CA TYR A 27 -3.35 -0.12 9.33
C TYR A 27 -2.91 0.74 10.50
N LYS A 28 -1.84 0.33 11.18
CA LYS A 28 -1.27 1.12 12.26
C LYS A 28 -0.28 2.12 11.69
N PHE A 29 -0.46 3.39 12.00
CA PHE A 29 0.39 4.47 11.53
C PHE A 29 1.78 4.44 12.22
N VAL A 30 2.85 4.50 11.43
CA VAL A 30 4.23 4.40 11.93
C VAL A 30 4.97 5.73 11.82
N SER A 31 4.94 6.37 10.65
CA SER A 31 5.59 7.65 10.39
C SER A 31 5.03 8.31 9.13
N GLN A 32 5.29 9.61 8.95
CA GLN A 32 4.92 10.36 7.75
C GLN A 32 6.05 11.28 7.30
N ARG A 33 6.07 11.61 6.01
CA ARG A 33 6.91 12.66 5.43
C ARG A 33 6.14 13.42 4.33
N PRO A 34 6.33 14.74 4.19
CA PRO A 34 5.77 15.48 3.07
C PRO A 34 6.22 14.89 1.72
N TYR A 35 5.34 14.94 0.74
CA TYR A 35 5.59 14.48 -0.62
C TYR A 35 5.22 15.57 -1.62
N VAL A 36 6.12 15.81 -2.57
CA VAL A 36 5.85 16.62 -3.78
C VAL A 36 6.43 15.85 -4.96
N SER A 37 5.62 15.65 -5.99
CA SER A 37 6.07 14.99 -7.22
C SER A 37 7.11 15.86 -7.94
N LYS A 38 8.19 15.21 -8.39
CA LYS A 38 9.23 15.86 -9.20
C LYS A 38 8.77 16.19 -10.61
N LYS A 39 7.75 15.48 -11.11
CA LYS A 39 7.23 15.64 -12.48
C LYS A 39 6.12 16.69 -12.54
N ASP A 40 5.31 16.78 -11.50
CA ASP A 40 4.19 17.70 -11.39
C ASP A 40 4.10 18.24 -9.96
N PRO A 41 4.56 19.48 -9.69
CA PRO A 41 4.52 20.06 -8.36
C PRO A 41 3.11 20.22 -7.77
N SER A 42 2.05 20.15 -8.59
CA SER A 42 0.66 20.17 -8.11
C SER A 42 0.26 18.86 -7.42
N GLU A 43 0.93 17.75 -7.77
CA GLU A 43 0.80 16.47 -7.08
C GLU A 43 1.61 16.48 -5.78
N LYS A 44 1.04 17.11 -4.76
CA LYS A 44 1.59 17.13 -3.41
C LYS A 44 0.70 16.41 -2.41
N GLY A 45 1.29 16.02 -1.30
CA GLY A 45 0.63 15.22 -0.29
C GLY A 45 1.60 14.74 0.77
N VAL A 46 1.36 13.53 1.27
CA VAL A 46 2.15 12.95 2.36
C VAL A 46 2.38 11.46 2.11
N THR A 47 3.63 11.02 2.24
CA THR A 47 3.96 9.60 2.28
C THR A 47 3.83 9.09 3.70
N LEU A 48 3.05 8.04 3.89
CA LEU A 48 2.84 7.36 5.16
C LEU A 48 3.56 6.01 5.13
N ARG A 49 4.22 5.68 6.24
CA ARG A 49 4.62 4.31 6.57
C ARG A 49 3.56 3.71 7.48
N LEU A 50 3.05 2.57 7.07
CA LEU A 50 1.95 1.87 7.72
C LEU A 50 2.36 0.44 8.04
N LEU A 51 1.86 -0.08 9.16
CA LEU A 51 2.05 -1.47 9.59
C LEU A 51 0.76 -2.25 9.33
N ILE A 52 0.91 -3.41 8.69
CA ILE A 52 -0.20 -4.34 8.46
C ILE A 52 -0.53 -5.06 9.77
N THR A 53 -1.76 -4.90 10.24
CA THR A 53 -2.21 -5.48 11.53
C THR A 53 -2.97 -6.78 11.36
N LYS A 54 -3.40 -7.07 10.14
CA LYS A 54 -4.13 -8.28 9.75
C LYS A 54 -3.85 -8.57 8.29
N ASP A 55 -3.70 -9.85 7.96
CA ASP A 55 -3.63 -10.32 6.59
C ASP A 55 -4.24 -11.72 6.50
N ASN A 56 -5.37 -11.82 5.81
CA ASN A 56 -6.11 -13.07 5.61
C ASN A 56 -5.77 -13.76 4.28
N THR A 57 -4.74 -13.31 3.57
CA THR A 57 -4.37 -13.88 2.27
C THR A 57 -3.78 -15.28 2.44
N ASP A 58 -4.24 -16.25 1.63
CA ASP A 58 -3.59 -17.56 1.56
C ASP A 58 -2.42 -17.52 0.57
N TYR A 59 -1.20 -17.45 1.11
CA TYR A 59 0.04 -17.50 0.35
C TYR A 59 0.46 -18.94 -0.01
N GLY A 60 -0.32 -19.94 0.38
CA GLY A 60 -0.01 -21.36 0.23
C GLY A 60 1.23 -21.79 1.02
N SER A 61 1.73 -22.97 0.67
CA SER A 61 2.94 -23.53 1.28
C SER A 61 4.17 -23.39 0.38
N ASP A 62 5.33 -23.29 1.01
CA ASP A 62 6.61 -23.44 0.34
C ASP A 62 6.79 -24.90 -0.10
N LYS A 63 7.08 -25.10 -1.40
CA LYS A 63 7.15 -26.44 -2.00
C LYS A 63 8.35 -27.26 -1.54
N LYS A 64 9.39 -26.64 -0.98
CA LYS A 64 10.62 -27.31 -0.55
C LYS A 64 10.52 -27.75 0.91
N THR A 65 9.98 -26.88 1.77
CA THR A 65 9.90 -27.10 3.22
C THR A 65 8.55 -27.67 3.67
N GLY A 66 7.50 -27.52 2.85
CA GLY A 66 6.13 -27.90 3.21
C GLY A 66 5.45 -26.93 4.20
N LEU A 67 6.18 -25.94 4.70
CA LEU A 67 5.66 -24.96 5.66
C LEU A 67 4.75 -23.93 4.98
N LYS A 68 3.76 -23.43 5.71
CA LYS A 68 2.94 -22.30 5.26
C LYS A 68 3.82 -21.07 5.09
N ARG A 69 3.59 -20.30 4.03
CA ARG A 69 4.26 -19.01 3.86
C ARG A 69 3.77 -18.01 4.89
N ASP A 70 4.67 -17.15 5.35
CA ASP A 70 4.35 -16.10 6.30
C ASP A 70 3.33 -15.10 5.69
N SER A 71 2.42 -14.62 6.54
CA SER A 71 1.54 -13.50 6.20
C SER A 71 2.31 -12.18 6.21
N ASN A 72 1.74 -11.10 5.66
CA ASN A 72 2.33 -9.77 5.80
C ASN A 72 2.00 -9.08 7.13
N THR A 73 1.37 -9.76 8.07
CA THR A 73 1.11 -9.20 9.41
C THR A 73 2.44 -8.79 10.05
N LEU A 74 2.49 -7.59 10.65
CA LEU A 74 3.69 -6.94 11.20
C LEU A 74 4.70 -6.42 10.16
N ASN A 75 4.42 -6.53 8.86
CA ASN A 75 5.22 -5.89 7.83
C ASN A 75 4.83 -4.41 7.68
N ASN A 76 5.82 -3.59 7.36
CA ASN A 76 5.61 -2.19 6.99
C ASN A 76 5.49 -2.03 5.48
N PHE A 77 4.68 -1.08 5.05
CA PHE A 77 4.60 -0.63 3.66
C PHE A 77 4.42 0.88 3.60
N ASP A 78 4.86 1.47 2.49
CA ASP A 78 4.77 2.91 2.26
C ASP A 78 3.67 3.21 1.22
N VAL A 79 2.85 4.21 1.50
CA VAL A 79 1.82 4.73 0.58
C VAL A 79 1.93 6.24 0.50
N THR A 80 1.51 6.83 -0.62
CA THR A 80 1.44 8.28 -0.77
C THR A 80 0.01 8.73 -0.90
N ILE A 81 -0.42 9.63 -0.02
CA ILE A 81 -1.74 10.24 -0.04
C ILE A 81 -1.66 11.54 -0.81
N LEU A 82 -2.35 11.65 -1.95
CA LEU A 82 -2.35 12.82 -2.82
C LEU A 82 -3.55 13.74 -2.52
N ASN A 83 -3.61 14.28 -1.31
CA ASN A 83 -4.69 15.17 -0.84
C ASN A 83 -4.26 16.63 -0.67
N GLY A 84 -3.07 17.00 -1.15
CA GLY A 84 -2.56 18.37 -1.03
C GLY A 84 -2.00 18.76 0.34
N LYS A 85 -2.08 17.89 1.36
CA LYS A 85 -1.63 18.15 2.73
C LYS A 85 -0.18 17.69 2.91
N GLU A 86 0.63 18.47 3.63
CA GLU A 86 2.00 18.09 3.97
C GLU A 86 2.07 17.09 5.14
N HIS A 87 1.02 17.09 5.98
CA HIS A 87 0.88 16.23 7.15
C HIS A 87 -0.57 15.81 7.38
N ILE A 88 -0.76 14.64 7.98
CA ILE A 88 -2.03 14.21 8.57
C ILE A 88 -1.99 14.32 10.10
N ASN A 89 -3.12 14.66 10.70
CA ASN A 89 -3.28 14.76 12.15
C ASN A 89 -3.50 13.38 12.78
N VAL A 90 -2.49 12.52 12.71
CA VAL A 90 -2.48 11.15 13.24
C VAL A 90 -1.16 10.90 13.97
N GLN A 91 -1.25 10.32 15.17
CA GLN A 91 -0.08 9.99 16.00
C GLN A 91 0.39 8.56 15.77
N LYS A 92 1.69 8.33 15.95
CA LYS A 92 2.29 6.99 15.83
C LYS A 92 1.55 6.00 16.71
N GLY A 93 1.15 4.89 16.12
CA GLY A 93 0.41 3.81 16.78
C GLY A 93 -1.11 3.92 16.69
N GLU A 94 -1.65 5.05 16.22
CA GLU A 94 -3.05 5.16 15.86
C GLU A 94 -3.36 4.41 14.57
N TYR A 95 -4.65 4.17 14.32
CA TYR A 95 -5.09 3.39 13.17
C TYR A 95 -5.65 4.29 12.08
N VAL A 96 -5.39 3.89 10.84
CA VAL A 96 -5.86 4.59 9.64
C VAL A 96 -6.45 3.63 8.63
N ARG A 97 -7.31 4.17 7.77
CA ARG A 97 -7.91 3.53 6.61
C ARG A 97 -7.55 4.31 5.34
N LEU A 98 -7.21 3.61 4.27
CA LEU A 98 -6.89 4.20 2.97
C LEU A 98 -8.14 4.37 2.12
N ILE A 99 -8.23 5.49 1.40
CA ILE A 99 -9.41 5.88 0.61
C ILE A 99 -9.02 6.12 -0.85
N ASP A 100 -9.80 5.55 -1.77
CA ASP A 100 -9.68 5.68 -3.22
C ASP A 100 -8.26 5.45 -3.76
N PHE A 101 -7.92 4.18 -4.04
CA PHE A 101 -6.67 3.85 -4.72
C PHE A 101 -6.62 4.47 -6.12
N ILE A 102 -5.50 5.11 -6.47
CA ILE A 102 -5.31 5.80 -7.75
C ILE A 102 -4.50 4.90 -8.68
N HIS A 103 -5.20 4.15 -9.54
CA HIS A 103 -4.58 3.17 -10.43
C HIS A 103 -3.57 3.81 -11.40
N GLU A 104 -3.91 4.97 -11.96
CA GLU A 104 -3.14 5.65 -13.01
C GLU A 104 -1.82 6.24 -12.49
N LYS A 105 -1.72 6.38 -11.16
CA LYS A 105 -0.55 6.96 -10.49
C LYS A 105 0.16 5.97 -9.58
N SER A 106 -0.26 4.70 -9.59
CA SER A 106 0.35 3.64 -8.81
C SER A 106 1.07 2.65 -9.73
N PHE A 107 2.27 2.23 -9.33
CA PHE A 107 3.17 1.47 -10.20
C PHE A 107 3.81 0.32 -9.45
N VAL A 108 4.02 -0.78 -10.17
CA VAL A 108 4.87 -1.89 -9.75
C VAL A 108 6.11 -1.87 -10.65
N ILE A 109 7.27 -1.54 -10.09
CA ILE A 109 8.53 -1.42 -10.84
C ILE A 109 9.54 -2.37 -10.21
N GLY A 110 9.74 -3.54 -10.82
CA GLY A 110 10.53 -4.60 -10.22
C GLY A 110 9.91 -5.07 -8.91
N PHE A 111 10.60 -4.86 -7.80
CA PHE A 111 10.11 -5.15 -6.44
C PHE A 111 9.56 -3.91 -5.71
N ASP A 112 9.68 -2.72 -6.30
CA ASP A 112 9.22 -1.48 -5.71
C ASP A 112 7.73 -1.26 -5.98
N LEU A 113 6.99 -0.97 -4.92
CA LEU A 113 5.57 -0.62 -4.97
C LEU A 113 5.41 0.88 -4.74
N ILE A 114 4.95 1.59 -5.76
CA ILE A 114 4.53 3.00 -5.64
C ILE A 114 3.02 2.99 -5.54
N LEU A 115 2.49 3.08 -4.32
CA LEU A 115 1.06 3.02 -4.05
C LEU A 115 0.52 4.40 -3.72
N ARG A 116 -0.48 4.86 -4.46
CA ARG A 116 -1.08 6.19 -4.27
C ARG A 116 -2.57 6.10 -3.99
N PHE A 117 -3.01 6.91 -3.04
CA PHE A 117 -4.40 7.00 -2.59
C PHE A 117 -4.84 8.46 -2.58
N ARG A 118 -6.14 8.70 -2.76
CA ARG A 118 -6.69 10.06 -2.73
C ARG A 118 -6.70 10.63 -1.33
N ASP A 119 -7.10 9.84 -0.34
CA ASP A 119 -7.13 10.30 1.05
C ASP A 119 -6.86 9.17 2.06
N VAL A 120 -6.82 9.56 3.33
CA VAL A 120 -6.64 8.68 4.48
C VAL A 120 -7.49 9.18 5.64
N GLU A 121 -8.09 8.26 6.38
CA GLU A 121 -8.93 8.57 7.52
C GLU A 121 -8.40 7.88 8.79
N LYS A 122 -8.39 8.62 9.90
CA LYS A 122 -8.16 8.04 11.23
C LYS A 122 -9.38 7.24 11.66
N ILE A 123 -9.15 6.04 12.17
CA ILE A 123 -10.22 5.16 12.66
C ILE A 123 -10.03 4.85 14.14
N ASN A 124 -11.14 4.86 14.87
CA ASN A 124 -11.18 4.47 16.28
C ASN A 124 -11.44 2.97 16.37
N VAL A 125 -10.38 2.18 16.51
CA VAL A 125 -10.51 0.74 16.74
C VAL A 125 -10.82 0.53 18.22
N GLN A 126 -12.10 0.32 18.56
CA GLN A 126 -12.46 -0.16 19.89
C GLN A 126 -11.94 -1.60 20.03
N THR A 127 -10.91 -1.79 20.85
CA THR A 127 -10.45 -3.11 21.24
C THR A 127 -11.51 -3.65 22.22
N LYS A 128 -12.35 -4.58 21.77
CA LYS A 128 -13.20 -5.36 22.66
C LYS A 128 -12.39 -6.40 23.39
#